data_AF-A0A1V6EF63-F1
#
_entry.id   AF-A0A1V6EF63-F1
#
_cell.length_a   1.000
_cell.length_b   1.000
_cell.length_c   1.000
_cell.angle_alpha   90.00
_cell.angle_beta   90.00
_cell.angle_gamma   90.00
#
_symmetry.space_group_name_H-M   'P 1'
#
loop_
_entity.id
_entity.type
_entity.pdbx_description
1 polymer ?
#
loop_
_entity_poly.entity_id
_entity_poly.type
_entity_poly.pdbx_seq_one_letter_code
_entity_poly.pdbx_strand_id
1 'polypeptide(L)'
;MAYNNYEILSKDTVVAIWKNNKLKVINNDLLPLYLKRIHNPDMWLETRAVDSHRANSRLLKKAIRLEYKDDLSTVLHVNGATITDTYWVRPIGSKLTYSDVKFQKDSFSTLALKGLYRSFNYVSKLKDTRTPELTNTGSFEKGWKLIDKKWWLYKKANHNEQFSELFAYELGSALGMNMAYYEKGDGCVRTLDFTDNASVNFEPAMSFMGDNEDYTDTIEALKRICPAAIADYVKMIFLDAVIANPDRHTNNFGLLRDTNTGTIIGLAPIFDHNMSVIARGYPGNPKATDLLISLFNDLMKKYPEYTTHIPSVTEQTVINILDKINMRVKRQVIIDLVMGRYGFIERTKKK
;
A
#
# COMPACT_ATOMS: atom_id res chain seq x y z
N MET A 1 29.16 0.38 -2.12
CA MET A 1 29.13 -1.04 -2.55
C MET A 1 27.83 -1.66 -2.07
N ALA A 2 27.01 -2.18 -3.00
CA ALA A 2 25.98 -3.15 -2.63
C ALA A 2 26.66 -4.32 -1.90
N TYR A 3 26.05 -4.86 -0.86
CA TYR A 3 26.61 -6.01 -0.19
C TYR A 3 26.68 -7.16 -1.20
N ASN A 4 27.88 -7.59 -1.61
CA ASN A 4 28.01 -8.76 -2.50
C ASN A 4 27.48 -10.04 -1.82
N ASN A 5 27.51 -10.06 -0.48
CA ASN A 5 27.04 -11.17 0.33
C ASN A 5 26.37 -10.63 1.60
N TYR A 6 25.14 -11.08 1.89
CA TYR A 6 24.38 -10.66 3.06
C TYR A 6 23.39 -11.72 3.53
N GLU A 7 23.00 -11.59 4.80
CA GLU A 7 21.89 -12.31 5.39
C GLU A 7 20.61 -11.52 5.18
N ILE A 8 19.52 -12.22 4.89
CA ILE A 8 18.14 -11.70 4.89
C ILE A 8 17.49 -12.17 6.18
N LEU A 9 16.86 -11.26 6.90
CA LEU A 9 16.29 -11.51 8.21
C LEU A 9 14.81 -11.15 8.26
N SER A 10 14.09 -11.84 9.13
CA SER A 10 12.79 -11.42 9.68
C SER A 10 12.95 -11.25 11.18
N LYS A 11 12.78 -10.02 11.71
CA LYS A 11 13.26 -9.65 13.05
C LYS A 11 14.73 -10.09 13.20
N ASP A 12 15.07 -10.90 14.21
CA ASP A 12 16.45 -11.38 14.43
C ASP A 12 16.71 -12.79 13.86
N THR A 13 15.73 -13.37 13.15
CA THR A 13 15.85 -14.69 12.54
C THR A 13 16.39 -14.57 11.13
N VAL A 14 17.51 -15.25 10.84
CA VAL A 14 18.04 -15.36 9.47
C VAL A 14 17.11 -16.29 8.66
N VAL A 15 16.50 -15.75 7.61
CA VAL A 15 15.55 -16.49 6.76
C VAL A 15 16.21 -16.99 5.47
N ALA A 16 17.22 -16.27 4.98
CA ALA A 16 18.01 -16.69 3.83
C ALA A 16 19.39 -16.02 3.82
N ILE A 17 20.29 -16.54 3.00
CA ILE A 17 21.61 -15.96 2.71
C ILE A 17 21.71 -15.72 1.21
N TRP A 18 22.06 -14.48 0.83
CA TRP A 18 22.49 -14.14 -0.52
C TRP A 18 24.01 -14.16 -0.56
N LYS A 19 24.59 -15.09 -1.33
CA LYS A 19 26.04 -15.22 -1.45
C LYS A 19 26.42 -15.66 -2.86
N ASN A 20 27.35 -14.95 -3.49
CA ASN A 20 27.82 -15.25 -4.84
C ASN A 20 26.66 -15.42 -5.85
N ASN A 21 25.70 -14.49 -5.82
CA ASN A 21 24.49 -14.49 -6.66
C ASN A 21 23.63 -15.75 -6.53
N LYS A 22 23.66 -16.41 -5.37
CA LYS A 22 22.82 -17.57 -5.04
C LYS A 22 22.06 -17.32 -3.76
N LEU A 23 20.76 -17.56 -3.81
CA LEU A 23 19.88 -17.52 -2.64
C LEU A 23 19.87 -18.89 -1.97
N LYS A 24 20.37 -18.97 -0.74
CA LYS A 24 20.20 -20.13 0.14
C LYS A 24 19.10 -19.83 1.15
N VAL A 25 17.94 -20.47 0.99
CA VAL A 25 16.83 -20.37 1.96
C VAL A 25 17.18 -21.19 3.21
N ILE A 26 16.96 -20.60 4.38
CA ILE A 26 17.17 -21.22 5.70
C ILE A 26 15.84 -21.47 6.39
N ASN A 27 14.94 -20.49 6.35
CA ASN A 27 13.59 -20.61 6.88
C ASN A 27 12.60 -20.20 5.79
N ASN A 28 11.95 -21.19 5.18
CA ASN A 28 10.97 -20.96 4.11
C ASN A 28 9.68 -20.33 4.63
N ASP A 29 9.28 -20.62 5.86
CA ASP A 29 8.02 -20.09 6.41
C ASP A 29 8.11 -18.58 6.59
N LEU A 30 9.25 -18.08 7.08
CA LEU A 30 9.50 -16.64 7.24
C LEU A 30 10.09 -15.95 6.00
N LEU A 31 10.27 -16.66 4.88
CA LEU A 31 10.78 -16.04 3.65
C LEU A 31 9.72 -15.10 3.04
N PRO A 32 10.08 -13.87 2.61
CA PRO A 32 9.20 -13.00 1.84
C PRO A 32 8.61 -13.74 0.63
N LEU A 33 7.31 -13.55 0.34
CA LEU A 33 6.61 -14.15 -0.79
C LEU A 33 7.30 -13.81 -2.12
N TYR A 34 7.82 -12.59 -2.25
CA TYR A 34 8.59 -12.20 -3.43
C TYR A 34 9.77 -13.15 -3.68
N LEU A 35 10.51 -13.50 -2.62
CA LEU A 35 11.67 -14.39 -2.72
C LEU A 35 11.30 -15.86 -2.89
N LYS A 36 10.09 -16.27 -2.49
CA LYS A 36 9.54 -17.59 -2.83
C LYS A 36 9.27 -17.74 -4.32
N ARG A 37 9.01 -16.63 -5.02
CA ARG A 37 8.64 -16.62 -6.44
C ARG A 37 9.80 -16.27 -7.37
N ILE A 38 10.55 -15.22 -7.05
CA ILE A 38 11.57 -14.63 -7.93
C ILE A 38 12.99 -15.10 -7.57
N HIS A 39 13.20 -15.54 -6.32
CA HIS A 39 14.50 -16.00 -5.82
C HIS A 39 15.67 -15.01 -6.00
N ASN A 40 15.37 -13.71 -6.19
CA ASN A 40 16.36 -12.64 -6.35
C ASN A 40 16.18 -11.54 -5.29
N PRO A 41 17.03 -11.53 -4.24
CA PRO A 41 17.06 -10.51 -3.20
C PRO A 41 17.34 -9.08 -3.65
N ASP A 42 18.19 -8.89 -4.66
CA ASP A 42 18.53 -7.54 -5.12
C ASP A 42 17.31 -6.90 -5.80
N MET A 43 16.60 -7.65 -6.66
CA MET A 43 15.33 -7.20 -7.25
C MET A 43 14.25 -6.96 -6.19
N TRP A 44 14.16 -7.82 -5.17
CA TRP A 44 13.23 -7.62 -4.05
C TRP A 44 13.52 -6.31 -3.32
N LEU A 45 14.79 -6.03 -3.02
CA LEU A 45 15.24 -4.81 -2.36
C LEU A 45 14.90 -3.57 -3.20
N GLU A 46 15.10 -3.61 -4.51
CA GLU A 46 14.73 -2.52 -5.43
C GLU A 46 13.24 -2.17 -5.35
N THR A 47 12.34 -3.16 -5.24
CA THR A 47 10.90 -2.89 -5.10
C THR A 47 10.53 -2.13 -3.83
N ARG A 48 11.42 -2.10 -2.83
CA ARG A 48 11.21 -1.38 -1.56
C ARG A 48 11.66 0.08 -1.64
N ALA A 49 12.32 0.50 -2.72
CA ALA A 49 12.92 1.82 -2.81
C ALA A 49 11.87 2.95 -2.94
N VAL A 50 12.23 4.10 -2.37
CA VAL A 50 11.56 5.38 -2.63
C VAL A 50 11.55 5.66 -4.14
N ASP A 51 10.36 5.83 -4.74
CA ASP A 51 10.24 6.23 -6.15
C ASP A 51 11.12 7.45 -6.47
N SER A 52 12.07 7.24 -7.39
CA SER A 52 13.06 8.21 -7.83
C SER A 52 12.45 9.34 -8.68
N HIS A 53 11.24 9.16 -9.21
CA HIS A 53 10.50 10.17 -9.96
C HIS A 53 9.84 11.22 -9.06
N ARG A 54 9.70 10.96 -7.76
CA ARG A 54 9.26 11.99 -6.81
C ARG A 54 10.25 13.13 -6.74
N ALA A 55 9.76 14.36 -6.82
CA ALA A 55 10.62 15.54 -6.79
C ALA A 55 11.39 15.62 -5.47
N ASN A 56 10.73 15.32 -4.34
CA ASN A 56 11.34 15.42 -3.01
C ASN A 56 12.27 14.25 -2.69
N SER A 57 12.13 13.09 -3.33
CA SER A 57 13.06 11.96 -3.11
C SER A 57 14.48 12.32 -3.54
N ARG A 58 14.64 13.10 -4.62
CA ARG A 58 15.93 13.65 -5.04
C ARG A 58 16.55 14.59 -4.00
N LEU A 59 15.73 15.43 -3.37
CA LEU A 59 16.17 16.32 -2.28
C LEU A 59 16.58 15.52 -1.05
N LEU A 60 15.81 14.48 -0.71
CA LEU A 60 16.11 13.55 0.38
C LEU A 60 17.47 12.87 0.18
N LYS A 61 17.68 12.23 -0.99
CA LYS A 61 18.94 11.55 -1.34
C LYS A 61 20.13 12.54 -1.30
N LYS A 62 19.93 13.79 -1.73
CA LYS A 62 20.95 14.86 -1.68
C LYS A 62 21.26 15.31 -0.24
N ALA A 63 20.25 15.48 0.60
CA ALA A 63 20.42 15.88 2.00
C ALA A 63 21.20 14.82 2.80
N ILE A 64 20.94 13.54 2.53
CA ILE A 64 21.62 12.41 3.17
C ILE A 64 23.05 12.23 2.66
N ARG A 65 23.39 12.83 1.51
CA ARG A 65 24.67 12.67 0.81
C ARG A 65 24.94 11.20 0.42
N LEU A 66 23.89 10.53 -0.06
CA LEU A 66 24.05 9.18 -0.63
C LEU A 66 25.06 9.21 -1.78
N GLU A 67 26.09 8.38 -1.66
CA GLU A 67 27.14 8.20 -2.66
C GLU A 67 26.56 7.67 -3.97
N TYR A 68 25.77 6.60 -3.87
CA TYR A 68 25.05 5.95 -4.96
C TYR A 68 23.55 6.16 -4.80
N LYS A 69 22.85 6.43 -5.91
CA LYS A 69 21.44 6.85 -5.90
C LYS A 69 20.49 5.90 -6.63
N ASP A 70 20.99 4.79 -7.15
CA ASP A 70 20.18 3.67 -7.60
C ASP A 70 19.35 3.10 -6.44
N ASP A 71 18.32 2.33 -6.78
CA ASP A 71 17.32 1.86 -5.83
C ASP A 71 17.91 0.88 -4.82
N LEU A 72 18.75 -0.05 -5.27
CA LEU A 72 19.43 -1.00 -4.39
C LEU A 72 20.31 -0.28 -3.35
N SER A 73 21.18 0.64 -3.79
CA SER A 73 22.02 1.41 -2.88
C SER A 73 21.19 2.27 -1.91
N THR A 74 20.06 2.80 -2.39
CA THR A 74 19.14 3.61 -1.59
C THR A 74 18.55 2.83 -0.43
N VAL A 75 18.04 1.62 -0.68
CA VAL A 75 17.44 0.81 0.39
C VAL A 75 18.50 0.19 1.30
N LEU A 76 19.66 -0.19 0.77
CA LEU A 76 20.75 -0.76 1.56
C LEU A 76 21.32 0.24 2.59
N HIS A 77 21.23 1.55 2.33
CA HIS A 77 21.58 2.59 3.31
C HIS A 77 20.81 2.46 4.63
N VAL A 78 19.60 1.91 4.57
CA VAL A 78 18.75 1.64 5.74
C VAL A 78 18.51 0.15 5.98
N ASN A 79 19.39 -0.71 5.44
CA ASN A 79 19.31 -2.17 5.55
C ASN A 79 18.05 -2.79 4.91
N GLY A 80 17.39 -2.08 4.00
CA GLY A 80 16.11 -2.51 3.42
C GLY A 80 14.95 -2.56 4.42
N ALA A 81 15.11 -2.03 5.63
CA ALA A 81 14.05 -1.99 6.63
C ALA A 81 12.93 -1.04 6.18
N THR A 82 11.68 -1.40 6.45
CA THR A 82 10.48 -0.58 6.20
C THR A 82 9.73 -0.31 7.51
N ILE A 83 8.62 0.45 7.43
CA ILE A 83 7.68 0.60 8.54
C ILE A 83 6.71 -0.59 8.62
N THR A 84 6.39 -1.20 7.50
CA THR A 84 5.24 -2.10 7.33
C THR A 84 5.59 -3.59 7.40
N ASP A 85 6.85 -3.93 7.66
CA ASP A 85 7.29 -5.31 7.83
C ASP A 85 8.57 -5.40 8.68
N THR A 86 8.93 -6.63 9.04
CA THR A 86 10.10 -6.96 9.85
C THR A 86 11.28 -7.48 9.03
N TYR A 87 11.24 -7.34 7.71
CA TYR A 87 12.29 -7.83 6.82
C TYR A 87 13.40 -6.81 6.63
N TRP A 88 14.65 -7.27 6.64
CA TRP A 88 15.82 -6.43 6.44
C TRP A 88 17.05 -7.29 6.10
N VAL A 89 18.18 -6.65 5.77
CA VAL A 89 19.42 -7.32 5.41
C VAL A 89 20.63 -6.81 6.19
N ARG A 90 21.62 -7.68 6.42
CA ARG A 90 22.90 -7.29 7.03
C ARG A 90 24.08 -8.05 6.43
N PRO A 91 25.31 -7.52 6.49
CA PRO A 91 26.50 -8.28 6.13
C PRO A 91 26.56 -9.61 6.88
N ILE A 92 27.03 -10.66 6.22
CA ILE A 92 27.25 -11.96 6.85
C ILE A 92 28.18 -11.78 8.07
N GLY A 93 27.78 -12.31 9.23
CA GLY A 93 28.53 -12.20 10.47
C GLY A 93 28.36 -10.86 11.23
N SER A 94 27.55 -9.94 10.73
CA SER A 94 27.18 -8.72 11.47
C SER A 94 26.40 -9.05 12.75
N LYS A 95 26.65 -8.29 13.81
CA LYS A 95 25.95 -8.40 15.10
C LYS A 95 24.70 -7.50 15.21
N LEU A 96 24.36 -6.77 14.14
CA LEU A 96 23.16 -5.93 14.13
C LEU A 96 21.91 -6.75 14.45
N THR A 97 20.98 -6.15 15.17
CA THR A 97 19.68 -6.70 15.52
C THR A 97 18.56 -5.87 14.88
N TYR A 98 17.34 -6.40 14.89
CA TYR A 98 16.17 -5.66 14.40
C TYR A 98 15.94 -4.37 15.19
N SER A 99 16.20 -4.37 16.51
CA SER A 99 16.11 -3.16 17.33
C SER A 99 17.06 -2.03 16.90
N ASP A 100 18.19 -2.36 16.28
CA ASP A 100 19.15 -1.37 15.79
C ASP A 100 18.71 -0.74 14.47
N VAL A 101 17.93 -1.47 13.66
CA VAL A 101 17.55 -1.02 12.31
C VAL A 101 16.14 -0.49 12.21
N LYS A 102 15.21 -0.93 13.08
CA LYS A 102 13.83 -0.46 13.10
C LYS A 102 13.77 1.05 13.32
N PHE A 103 12.91 1.74 12.58
CA PHE A 103 12.83 3.20 12.66
C PHE A 103 12.17 3.65 13.97
N GLN A 104 12.72 4.70 14.58
CA GLN A 104 12.24 5.27 15.85
C GLN A 104 12.04 6.79 15.78
N LYS A 105 12.23 7.38 14.60
CA LYS A 105 12.21 8.83 14.38
C LYS A 105 11.80 9.17 12.96
N ASP A 106 11.20 10.35 12.79
CA ASP A 106 10.64 10.84 11.53
C ASP A 106 11.32 12.12 11.04
N SER A 107 12.59 12.35 11.37
CA SER A 107 13.27 13.64 11.17
C SER A 107 13.27 14.16 9.72
N PHE A 108 13.08 13.28 8.73
CA PHE A 108 13.05 13.60 7.31
C PHE A 108 11.63 13.73 6.72
N SER A 109 10.59 13.45 7.49
CA SER A 109 9.20 13.37 7.03
C SER A 109 8.72 14.66 6.36
N THR A 110 9.10 15.81 6.92
CA THR A 110 8.71 17.12 6.36
C THR A 110 9.43 17.42 5.04
N LEU A 111 10.69 16.99 4.89
CA LEU A 111 11.40 17.13 3.61
C LEU A 111 10.77 16.23 2.56
N ALA A 112 10.49 14.97 2.90
CA ALA A 112 9.87 14.00 2.00
C ALA A 112 8.46 14.45 1.55
N LEU A 113 7.64 14.96 2.46
CA LEU A 113 6.29 15.42 2.16
C LEU A 113 6.24 16.76 1.41
N LYS A 114 7.02 17.76 1.85
CA LYS A 114 6.85 19.17 1.45
C LYS A 114 8.00 19.75 0.62
N GLY A 115 9.18 19.14 0.60
CA GLY A 115 10.32 19.63 -0.21
C GLY A 115 10.90 20.98 0.24
N LEU A 116 10.64 21.43 1.47
CA LEU A 116 11.00 22.79 1.91
C LEU A 116 12.52 22.97 2.10
N TYR A 117 13.07 24.10 1.64
CA TYR A 117 14.50 24.41 1.78
C TYR A 117 14.97 24.50 3.24
N ARG A 118 14.11 24.99 4.15
CA ARG A 118 14.38 24.99 5.60
C ARG A 118 14.56 23.56 6.12
N SER A 119 13.67 22.65 5.75
CA SER A 119 13.74 21.24 6.14
C SER A 119 14.98 20.57 5.54
N PHE A 120 15.31 20.86 4.29
CA PHE A 120 16.54 20.37 3.64
C PHE A 120 17.81 20.76 4.41
N ASN A 121 17.95 22.04 4.78
CA ASN A 121 19.11 22.52 5.55
C ASN A 121 19.17 21.99 6.98
N TYR A 122 18.01 21.71 7.58
CA TYR A 122 17.95 21.09 8.90
C TYR A 122 18.47 19.65 8.82
N VAL A 123 17.92 18.82 7.94
CA VAL A 123 18.27 17.40 7.89
C VAL A 123 19.67 17.14 7.34
N SER A 124 20.20 18.02 6.49
CA SER A 124 21.55 17.87 5.92
C SER A 124 22.69 18.04 6.93
N LYS A 125 22.36 18.49 8.15
CA LYS A 125 23.29 18.64 9.29
C LYS A 125 23.20 17.48 10.28
N LEU A 126 22.24 16.56 10.12
CA LEU A 126 22.08 15.41 11.01
C LEU A 126 23.18 14.39 10.76
N LYS A 127 23.75 13.85 11.84
CA LYS A 127 24.75 12.76 11.77
C LYS A 127 24.09 11.42 11.45
N ASP A 128 22.94 11.15 12.08
CA ASP A 128 22.17 9.94 11.84
C ASP A 128 21.15 10.19 10.73
N THR A 129 21.43 9.61 9.57
CA THR A 129 20.68 9.75 8.32
C THR A 129 19.73 8.58 8.06
N ARG A 130 19.56 7.65 9.01
CA ARG A 130 18.58 6.58 8.88
C ARG A 130 17.17 7.17 8.88
N THR A 131 16.36 6.76 7.91
CA THR A 131 15.01 7.28 7.72
C THR A 131 14.11 6.30 6.97
N PRO A 132 12.83 6.15 7.35
CA PRO A 132 11.87 5.32 6.61
C PRO A 132 11.58 5.88 5.21
N GLU A 133 11.90 7.14 4.95
CA GLU A 133 11.58 7.80 3.68
C GLU A 133 12.36 7.24 2.47
N LEU A 134 13.45 6.51 2.70
CA LEU A 134 14.19 5.83 1.61
C LEU A 134 13.52 4.53 1.16
N THR A 135 12.58 4.02 1.95
CA THR A 135 11.80 2.80 1.65
C THR A 135 10.29 3.06 1.65
N ASN A 136 9.89 4.33 1.50
CA ASN A 136 8.50 4.75 1.47
C ASN A 136 8.00 4.74 0.01
N THR A 137 7.62 3.57 -0.52
CA THR A 137 7.30 3.32 -1.95
C THR A 137 6.13 4.15 -2.48
N GLY A 138 5.92 4.16 -3.81
CA GLY A 138 4.81 4.83 -4.52
C GLY A 138 5.09 6.28 -4.96
N SER A 139 4.30 6.77 -5.92
CA SER A 139 4.67 7.93 -6.75
C SER A 139 4.23 9.31 -6.26
N PHE A 140 3.35 9.38 -5.27
CA PHE A 140 2.91 10.66 -4.69
C PHE A 140 3.82 11.07 -3.53
N GLU A 141 4.00 12.38 -3.36
CA GLU A 141 4.79 12.93 -2.25
C GLU A 141 4.15 12.58 -0.91
N LYS A 142 4.94 11.96 -0.03
CA LYS A 142 4.48 11.46 1.27
C LYS A 142 5.61 11.39 2.28
N GLY A 143 5.25 11.33 3.55
CA GLY A 143 6.19 11.21 4.66
C GLY A 143 5.57 10.48 5.84
N TRP A 144 6.33 9.59 6.46
CA TRP A 144 5.97 8.91 7.70
C TRP A 144 6.22 9.82 8.89
N LYS A 145 5.22 10.02 9.74
CA LYS A 145 5.33 10.75 11.01
C LYS A 145 5.11 9.82 12.19
N LEU A 146 5.88 10.02 13.24
CA LEU A 146 5.74 9.26 14.48
C LEU A 146 5.01 10.12 15.52
N ILE A 147 3.77 9.77 15.84
CA ILE A 147 2.91 10.50 16.78
C ILE A 147 2.42 9.50 17.82
N ASP A 148 2.68 9.77 19.10
CA ASP A 148 2.29 8.90 20.22
C ASP A 148 2.69 7.43 20.01
N LYS A 149 3.93 7.21 19.52
CA LYS A 149 4.50 5.89 19.19
C LYS A 149 3.76 5.13 18.07
N LYS A 150 2.92 5.81 17.30
CA LYS A 150 2.25 5.25 16.12
C LYS A 150 2.74 5.94 14.86
N TRP A 151 2.93 5.15 13.80
CA TRP A 151 3.30 5.66 12.49
C TRP A 151 2.08 6.12 11.73
N TRP A 152 2.16 7.32 11.18
CA TRP A 152 1.16 7.93 10.33
C TRP A 152 1.78 8.28 8.99
N LEU A 153 1.20 7.79 7.90
CA LEU A 153 1.61 8.20 6.57
C LEU A 153 0.83 9.45 6.17
N TYR A 154 1.54 10.55 5.95
CA TYR A 154 0.98 11.78 5.40
C TYR A 154 1.19 11.75 3.89
N LYS A 155 0.12 11.87 3.11
CA LYS A 155 0.14 11.92 1.65
C LYS A 155 -0.29 13.31 1.19
N LYS A 156 0.56 14.00 0.41
CA LYS A 156 0.18 15.27 -0.20
C LYS A 156 -1.04 15.04 -1.09
N ALA A 157 -2.07 15.87 -0.92
CA ALA A 157 -3.31 15.74 -1.65
C ALA A 157 -3.91 17.12 -1.89
N ASN A 158 -4.37 17.38 -3.11
CA ASN A 158 -5.23 18.52 -3.39
C ASN A 158 -6.66 18.27 -2.85
N HIS A 159 -7.54 19.26 -2.97
CA HIS A 159 -8.92 19.17 -2.47
C HIS A 159 -9.68 17.94 -3.00
N ASN A 160 -9.56 17.63 -4.28
CA ASN A 160 -10.27 16.52 -4.90
C ASN A 160 -9.67 15.16 -4.50
N GLU A 161 -8.34 15.04 -4.51
CA GLU A 161 -7.63 13.82 -4.08
C GLU A 161 -7.94 13.51 -2.61
N GLN A 162 -7.96 14.54 -1.76
CA GLN A 162 -8.33 14.42 -0.35
C GLN A 162 -9.79 13.98 -0.19
N PHE A 163 -10.72 14.57 -0.93
CA PHE A 163 -12.11 14.14 -0.91
C PHE A 163 -12.26 12.68 -1.36
N SER A 164 -11.60 12.27 -2.45
CA SER A 164 -11.69 10.90 -2.97
C SER A 164 -11.19 9.85 -1.97
N GLU A 165 -10.03 10.07 -1.34
CA GLU A 165 -9.51 9.16 -0.30
C GLU A 165 -10.46 9.05 0.91
N LEU A 166 -10.94 10.20 1.41
CA LEU A 166 -11.88 10.22 2.55
C LEU A 166 -13.23 9.59 2.18
N PHE A 167 -13.74 9.85 0.97
CA PHE A 167 -14.98 9.26 0.49
C PHE A 167 -14.88 7.75 0.35
N ALA A 168 -13.79 7.24 -0.23
CA ALA A 168 -13.56 5.80 -0.33
C ALA A 168 -13.48 5.13 1.05
N TYR A 169 -12.72 5.74 1.97
CA TYR A 169 -12.60 5.28 3.36
C TYR A 169 -13.97 5.20 4.06
N GLU A 170 -14.74 6.28 4.01
CA GLU A 170 -16.03 6.37 4.69
C GLU A 170 -17.07 5.44 4.07
N LEU A 171 -17.11 5.33 2.73
CA LEU A 171 -18.00 4.40 2.04
C LEU A 171 -17.66 2.95 2.36
N GLY A 172 -16.40 2.54 2.21
CA GLY A 172 -15.98 1.18 2.53
C GLY A 172 -16.27 0.82 3.99
N SER A 173 -15.99 1.73 4.92
CA SER A 173 -16.27 1.54 6.35
C SER A 173 -17.77 1.39 6.64
N ALA A 174 -18.61 2.22 6.02
CA ALA A 174 -20.07 2.14 6.15
C ALA A 174 -20.65 0.83 5.57
N LEU A 175 -19.95 0.21 4.62
CA LEU A 175 -20.31 -1.07 4.01
C LEU A 175 -19.70 -2.28 4.76
N GLY A 176 -19.05 -2.07 5.90
CA GLY A 176 -18.45 -3.14 6.71
C GLY A 176 -17.20 -3.75 6.09
N MET A 177 -16.50 -3.01 5.23
CA MET A 177 -15.21 -3.44 4.68
C MET A 177 -14.08 -3.19 5.67
N ASN A 178 -13.06 -4.03 5.65
CA ASN A 178 -11.82 -3.81 6.39
C ASN A 178 -11.01 -2.69 5.69
N MET A 179 -11.19 -1.44 6.12
CA MET A 179 -10.51 -0.28 5.53
C MET A 179 -9.32 0.16 6.39
N ALA A 180 -8.22 0.57 5.76
CA ALA A 180 -7.20 1.34 6.48
C ALA A 180 -7.80 2.65 6.98
N TYR A 181 -7.39 3.13 8.16
CA TYR A 181 -7.92 4.37 8.73
C TYR A 181 -7.43 5.60 7.97
N TYR A 182 -8.32 6.52 7.61
CA TYR A 182 -7.97 7.77 6.94
C TYR A 182 -8.65 8.96 7.63
N GLU A 183 -7.93 10.07 7.69
CA GLU A 183 -8.51 11.33 8.15
C GLU A 183 -7.92 12.54 7.43
N LYS A 184 -8.69 13.63 7.47
CA LYS A 184 -8.35 14.88 6.81
C LYS A 184 -7.12 15.52 7.49
N GLY A 185 -6.21 16.05 6.67
CA GLY A 185 -5.09 16.88 7.12
C GLY A 185 -5.02 18.20 6.36
N ASP A 186 -4.09 19.07 6.76
CA ASP A 186 -3.85 20.35 6.09
C ASP A 186 -3.00 20.17 4.83
N GLY A 187 -3.62 20.27 3.65
CA GLY A 187 -2.99 20.04 2.35
C GLY A 187 -2.53 18.58 2.12
N CYS A 188 -3.07 17.65 2.91
CA CYS A 188 -2.72 16.23 2.87
C CYS A 188 -3.88 15.37 3.38
N VAL A 189 -3.86 14.09 3.06
CA VAL A 189 -4.60 13.08 3.81
C VAL A 189 -3.61 12.31 4.70
N ARG A 190 -4.04 11.87 5.88
CA ARG A 190 -3.19 11.06 6.76
C ARG A 190 -3.86 9.73 7.07
N THR A 191 -3.07 8.66 7.08
CA THR A 191 -3.52 7.30 7.36
C THR A 191 -2.62 6.66 8.39
N LEU A 192 -3.21 5.84 9.27
CA LEU A 192 -2.48 5.12 10.29
C LEU A 192 -1.78 3.90 9.66
N ASP A 193 -0.56 3.59 10.09
CA ASP A 193 0.09 2.32 9.79
C ASP A 193 -0.77 1.15 10.31
N PHE A 194 -1.41 0.43 9.39
CA PHE A 194 -2.26 -0.70 9.73
C PHE A 194 -1.48 -1.94 10.20
N THR A 195 -0.15 -1.95 10.06
CA THR A 195 0.70 -3.02 10.58
C THR A 195 1.06 -2.83 12.05
N ASP A 196 0.70 -1.67 12.62
CA ASP A 196 0.97 -1.26 14.00
C ASP A 196 2.41 -1.54 14.41
N ASN A 197 3.34 -0.77 13.84
CA ASN A 197 4.77 -0.92 14.10
C ASN A 197 5.31 -2.31 13.72
N ALA A 198 4.91 -2.81 12.54
CA ALA A 198 5.29 -4.13 12.04
C ALA A 198 4.99 -5.28 13.02
N SER A 199 3.85 -5.23 13.72
CA SER A 199 3.32 -6.39 14.47
C SER A 199 2.98 -7.57 13.53
N VAL A 200 2.58 -7.23 12.30
CA VAL A 200 2.38 -8.10 11.15
C VAL A 200 3.24 -7.62 9.97
N ASN A 201 3.56 -8.51 9.03
CA ASN A 201 4.21 -8.16 7.78
C ASN A 201 3.16 -7.87 6.71
N PHE A 202 3.20 -6.69 6.10
CA PHE A 202 2.48 -6.43 4.86
C PHE A 202 3.31 -6.87 3.66
N GLU A 203 2.75 -7.72 2.81
CA GLU A 203 3.35 -8.10 1.53
C GLU A 203 2.43 -7.69 0.37
N PRO A 204 2.86 -6.75 -0.50
CA PRO A 204 2.04 -6.30 -1.63
C PRO A 204 1.78 -7.47 -2.58
N ALA A 205 0.66 -7.41 -3.30
CA ALA A 205 0.28 -8.44 -4.26
C ALA A 205 1.33 -8.65 -5.35
N MET A 206 2.10 -7.61 -5.69
CA MET A 206 3.29 -7.69 -6.55
C MET A 206 4.21 -8.84 -6.13
N SER A 207 4.32 -9.15 -4.82
CA SER A 207 5.15 -10.24 -4.30
C SER A 207 4.76 -11.62 -4.82
N PHE A 208 3.47 -11.87 -5.06
CA PHE A 208 2.96 -13.17 -5.54
C PHE A 208 2.34 -13.14 -6.94
N MET A 209 1.86 -11.98 -7.41
CA MET A 209 1.24 -11.77 -8.72
C MET A 209 2.18 -11.14 -9.75
N GLY A 210 3.13 -10.30 -9.34
CA GLY A 210 3.93 -9.54 -10.30
C GLY A 210 3.15 -8.31 -10.73
N ASP A 211 3.29 -7.92 -12.00
CA ASP A 211 2.46 -6.88 -12.63
C ASP A 211 1.10 -7.41 -13.11
N ASN A 212 0.75 -8.68 -12.83
CA ASN A 212 -0.53 -9.24 -13.24
C ASN A 212 -1.66 -8.74 -12.33
N GLU A 213 -2.50 -7.86 -12.88
CA GLU A 213 -3.64 -7.24 -12.22
C GLU A 213 -4.97 -7.94 -12.53
N ASP A 214 -4.96 -9.04 -13.29
CA ASP A 214 -6.18 -9.75 -13.67
C ASP A 214 -6.93 -10.29 -12.43
N TYR A 215 -8.24 -10.03 -12.40
CA TYR A 215 -9.09 -10.37 -11.27
C TYR A 215 -9.25 -11.88 -11.10
N THR A 216 -9.36 -12.64 -12.19
CA THR A 216 -9.46 -14.09 -12.14
C THR A 216 -8.16 -14.68 -11.64
N ASP A 217 -7.03 -14.27 -12.20
CA ASP A 217 -5.73 -14.81 -11.83
C ASP A 217 -5.41 -14.52 -10.36
N THR A 218 -5.82 -13.34 -9.87
CA THR A 218 -5.72 -12.99 -8.46
C THR A 218 -6.58 -13.91 -7.58
N ILE A 219 -7.84 -14.17 -7.96
CA ILE A 219 -8.70 -15.15 -7.26
C ILE A 219 -8.07 -16.53 -7.23
N GLU A 220 -7.52 -17.03 -8.34
CA GLU A 220 -6.87 -18.35 -8.40
C GLU A 220 -5.57 -18.41 -7.61
N ALA A 221 -4.83 -17.30 -7.50
CA ALA A 221 -3.71 -17.20 -6.57
C ALA A 221 -4.18 -17.25 -5.11
N LEU A 222 -5.20 -16.46 -4.74
CA LEU A 222 -5.74 -16.41 -3.38
C LEU A 222 -6.35 -17.75 -2.96
N LYS A 223 -7.05 -18.48 -3.84
CA LYS A 223 -7.52 -19.85 -3.57
C LYS A 223 -6.40 -20.79 -3.15
N ARG A 224 -5.18 -20.60 -3.65
CA ARG A 224 -4.03 -21.44 -3.32
C ARG A 224 -3.34 -21.02 -2.04
N ILE A 225 -3.21 -19.72 -1.77
CA ILE A 225 -2.34 -19.21 -0.69
C ILE A 225 -3.10 -18.64 0.50
N CYS A 226 -4.32 -18.11 0.31
CA CYS A 226 -5.15 -17.52 1.36
C CYS A 226 -6.62 -17.42 0.95
N PRO A 227 -7.39 -18.53 0.96
CA PRO A 227 -8.81 -18.51 0.61
C PRO A 227 -9.63 -17.52 1.44
N ALA A 228 -9.24 -17.29 2.70
CA ALA A 228 -9.90 -16.34 3.59
C ALA A 228 -9.86 -14.88 3.10
N ALA A 229 -8.89 -14.51 2.24
CA ALA A 229 -8.76 -13.16 1.68
C ALA A 229 -9.73 -12.89 0.52
N ILE A 230 -10.36 -13.92 -0.06
CA ILE A 230 -11.18 -13.79 -1.28
C ILE A 230 -12.37 -12.85 -1.07
N ALA A 231 -13.07 -12.98 0.06
CA ALA A 231 -14.23 -12.15 0.34
C ALA A 231 -13.87 -10.65 0.39
N ASP A 232 -12.75 -10.30 1.04
CA ASP A 232 -12.30 -8.91 1.12
C ASP A 232 -11.72 -8.41 -0.20
N TYR A 233 -11.10 -9.29 -1.00
CA TYR A 233 -10.66 -8.93 -2.35
C TYR A 233 -11.85 -8.58 -3.25
N VAL A 234 -12.91 -9.38 -3.22
CA VAL A 234 -14.15 -9.11 -3.98
C VAL A 234 -14.79 -7.79 -3.54
N LYS A 235 -14.84 -7.50 -2.23
CA LYS A 235 -15.33 -6.21 -1.72
C LYS A 235 -14.47 -5.03 -2.20
N MET A 236 -13.15 -5.20 -2.27
CA MET A 236 -12.22 -4.17 -2.73
C MET A 236 -12.46 -3.82 -4.21
N ILE A 237 -12.46 -4.81 -5.11
CA ILE A 237 -12.71 -4.54 -6.54
C ILE A 237 -14.15 -4.08 -6.80
N PHE A 238 -15.11 -4.49 -5.96
CA PHE A 238 -16.46 -3.92 -5.97
C PHE A 238 -16.43 -2.43 -5.63
N LEU A 239 -15.73 -2.05 -4.56
CA LEU A 239 -15.58 -0.64 -4.18
C LEU A 239 -14.95 0.14 -5.33
N ASP A 240 -13.85 -0.35 -5.89
CA ASP A 240 -13.16 0.27 -7.04
C ASP A 240 -14.09 0.47 -8.23
N ALA A 241 -14.91 -0.53 -8.58
CA ALA A 241 -15.90 -0.43 -9.64
C ALA A 241 -16.97 0.63 -9.35
N VAL A 242 -17.48 0.71 -8.13
CA VAL A 242 -18.54 1.63 -7.72
C VAL A 242 -18.05 3.08 -7.61
N ILE A 243 -16.83 3.30 -7.12
CA ILE A 243 -16.25 4.64 -6.94
C ILE A 243 -15.39 5.10 -8.12
N ALA A 244 -15.33 4.30 -9.18
CA ALA A 244 -14.51 4.54 -10.37
C ALA A 244 -13.03 4.75 -10.03
N ASN A 245 -12.41 3.79 -9.35
CA ASN A 245 -10.98 3.78 -9.07
C ASN A 245 -10.21 3.00 -10.17
N PRO A 246 -9.51 3.68 -11.09
CA PRO A 246 -8.78 3.01 -12.16
C PRO A 246 -7.39 2.51 -11.73
N ASP A 247 -6.91 2.86 -10.53
CA ASP A 247 -5.49 2.71 -10.13
C ASP A 247 -5.27 1.58 -9.12
N ARG A 248 -6.10 0.54 -9.16
CA ARG A 248 -5.90 -0.67 -8.36
C ARG A 248 -4.85 -1.57 -9.01
N HIS A 249 -3.58 -1.27 -8.75
CA HIS A 249 -2.45 -2.10 -9.18
C HIS A 249 -1.92 -3.00 -8.06
N THR A 250 -1.02 -3.94 -8.36
CA THR A 250 -0.54 -4.97 -7.41
C THR A 250 0.30 -4.46 -6.24
N ASN A 251 0.62 -3.16 -6.19
CA ASN A 251 1.22 -2.52 -5.01
C ASN A 251 0.18 -1.83 -4.10
N ASN A 252 -1.07 -1.68 -4.55
CA ASN A 252 -2.17 -1.05 -3.81
C ASN A 252 -3.08 -2.06 -3.10
N PHE A 253 -2.67 -3.33 -3.01
CA PHE A 253 -3.29 -4.34 -2.16
C PHE A 253 -2.28 -5.43 -1.84
N GLY A 254 -2.60 -6.30 -0.89
CA GLY A 254 -1.69 -7.36 -0.48
C GLY A 254 -2.20 -8.15 0.71
N LEU A 255 -1.30 -8.94 1.29
CA LEU A 255 -1.62 -9.87 2.37
C LEU A 255 -0.89 -9.46 3.65
N LEU A 256 -1.53 -9.72 4.79
CA LEU A 256 -0.88 -9.65 6.10
C LEU A 256 -0.35 -11.03 6.48
N ARG A 257 0.85 -11.08 7.06
CA ARG A 257 1.47 -12.30 7.57
C ARG A 257 1.92 -12.14 9.01
N ASP A 258 1.78 -13.20 9.79
CA ASP A 258 2.31 -13.24 11.15
C ASP A 258 3.85 -13.16 11.12
N THR A 259 4.41 -12.30 11.97
CA THR A 259 5.86 -12.03 11.97
C THR A 259 6.69 -13.14 12.60
N ASN A 260 6.08 -14.03 13.38
CA ASN A 260 6.75 -15.12 14.10
C ASN A 260 6.62 -16.45 13.38
N THR A 261 5.47 -16.73 12.75
CA THR A 261 5.20 -17.99 12.04
C THR A 261 5.28 -17.87 10.53
N GLY A 262 5.09 -16.68 9.97
CA GLY A 262 4.97 -16.47 8.52
C GLY A 262 3.62 -16.91 7.94
N THR A 263 2.66 -17.32 8.77
CA THR A 263 1.31 -17.68 8.32
C THR A 263 0.62 -16.48 7.70
N ILE A 264 -0.05 -16.65 6.56
CA ILE A 264 -0.87 -15.59 5.95
C ILE A 264 -2.18 -15.47 6.75
N ILE A 265 -2.48 -14.26 7.21
CA ILE A 265 -3.62 -13.93 8.05
C ILE A 265 -4.87 -13.65 7.20
N GLY A 266 -4.70 -12.87 6.14
CA GLY A 266 -5.80 -12.40 5.29
C GLY A 266 -5.37 -11.24 4.40
N LEU A 267 -6.35 -10.63 3.72
CA LEU A 267 -6.11 -9.40 2.97
C LEU A 267 -5.79 -8.26 3.92
N ALA A 268 -4.82 -7.41 3.55
CA ALA A 268 -4.58 -6.16 4.25
C ALA A 268 -5.82 -5.26 4.18
N PRO A 269 -6.03 -4.36 5.16
CA PRO A 269 -7.10 -3.37 5.09
C PRO A 269 -7.01 -2.58 3.78
N ILE A 270 -8.13 -2.34 3.12
CA ILE A 270 -8.22 -1.70 1.81
C ILE A 270 -7.77 -0.23 1.91
N PHE A 271 -6.87 0.19 1.01
CA PHE A 271 -6.20 1.49 1.05
C PHE A 271 -5.94 2.04 -0.36
N ASP A 272 -5.43 3.27 -0.44
CA ASP A 272 -5.02 3.99 -1.66
C ASP A 272 -6.09 4.13 -2.75
N HIS A 273 -6.98 5.12 -2.60
CA HIS A 273 -8.01 5.48 -3.60
C HIS A 273 -7.83 6.93 -4.08
N ASN A 274 -6.61 7.44 -4.05
CA ASN A 274 -6.26 8.82 -4.42
C ASN A 274 -6.50 9.16 -5.91
N MET A 275 -6.83 8.17 -6.75
CA MET A 275 -7.16 8.33 -8.16
C MET A 275 -8.65 8.11 -8.48
N SER A 276 -9.47 7.85 -7.45
CA SER A 276 -10.90 7.56 -7.59
C SER A 276 -11.80 8.80 -7.62
N VAL A 277 -13.11 8.59 -7.84
CA VAL A 277 -14.19 9.56 -7.70
C VAL A 277 -13.92 10.86 -8.49
N ILE A 278 -13.46 11.93 -7.84
CA ILE A 278 -13.21 13.24 -8.48
C ILE A 278 -11.74 13.64 -8.53
N ALA A 279 -10.81 12.74 -8.16
CA ALA A 279 -9.39 13.04 -8.00
C ALA A 279 -8.77 13.70 -9.24
N ARG A 280 -9.25 13.32 -10.43
CA ARG A 280 -8.86 13.87 -11.74
C ARG A 280 -9.96 14.66 -12.43
N GLY A 281 -10.91 15.20 -11.66
CA GLY A 281 -12.07 15.94 -12.15
C GLY A 281 -13.36 15.14 -12.01
N TYR A 282 -14.50 15.80 -12.25
CA TYR A 282 -15.79 15.13 -12.15
C TYR A 282 -15.97 14.13 -13.31
N PRO A 283 -16.27 12.85 -13.02
CA PRO A 283 -16.51 11.87 -14.05
C PRO A 283 -17.82 12.18 -14.80
N GLY A 284 -17.93 11.66 -16.01
CA GLY A 284 -19.19 11.69 -16.77
C GLY A 284 -20.22 10.73 -16.21
N ASN A 285 -21.38 10.66 -16.89
CA ASN A 285 -22.47 9.77 -16.50
C ASN A 285 -22.02 8.30 -16.51
N PRO A 286 -22.39 7.49 -15.49
CA PRO A 286 -22.15 6.06 -15.47
C PRO A 286 -22.69 5.34 -16.70
N LYS A 287 -21.97 4.31 -17.15
CA LYS A 287 -22.37 3.46 -18.30
C LYS A 287 -22.14 2.00 -17.94
N ALA A 288 -23.04 1.12 -18.39
CA ALA A 288 -22.88 -0.33 -18.23
C ALA A 288 -21.61 -0.87 -18.90
N THR A 289 -21.14 -0.22 -19.98
CA THR A 289 -19.94 -0.59 -20.73
C THR A 289 -18.65 -0.05 -20.12
N ASP A 290 -18.69 0.49 -18.90
CA ASP A 290 -17.47 0.90 -18.21
C ASP A 290 -16.58 -0.32 -17.94
N LEU A 291 -15.28 -0.17 -18.12
CA LEU A 291 -14.34 -1.28 -18.01
C LEU A 291 -14.33 -1.91 -16.61
N LEU A 292 -14.32 -1.12 -15.54
CA LEU A 292 -14.27 -1.65 -14.17
C LEU A 292 -15.54 -2.42 -13.81
N ILE A 293 -16.69 -1.91 -14.27
CA ILE A 293 -17.98 -2.58 -14.11
C ILE A 293 -18.01 -3.90 -14.90
N SER A 294 -17.52 -3.87 -16.13
CA SER A 294 -17.47 -5.05 -17.00
C SER A 294 -16.57 -6.14 -16.41
N LEU A 295 -15.34 -5.79 -16.01
CA LEU A 295 -14.40 -6.70 -15.34
C LEU A 295 -14.98 -7.31 -14.06
N PHE A 296 -15.65 -6.49 -13.23
CA PHE A 296 -16.28 -6.97 -12.01
C PHE A 296 -17.42 -7.95 -12.32
N ASN A 297 -18.33 -7.59 -13.24
CA ASN A 297 -19.45 -8.44 -13.60
C ASN A 297 -19.01 -9.75 -14.27
N ASP A 298 -17.98 -9.71 -15.10
CA ASP A 298 -17.42 -10.91 -15.74
C ASP A 298 -16.82 -11.87 -14.70
N LEU A 299 -16.15 -11.34 -13.68
CA LEU A 299 -15.70 -12.14 -12.54
C LEU A 299 -16.89 -12.77 -11.78
N MET A 300 -17.95 -12.00 -11.53
CA MET A 300 -19.15 -12.51 -10.84
C MET A 300 -19.90 -13.55 -11.66
N LYS A 301 -19.91 -13.45 -13.00
CA LYS A 301 -20.44 -14.51 -13.88
C LYS A 301 -19.62 -15.78 -13.80
N LYS A 302 -18.29 -15.64 -13.72
CA LYS A 302 -17.36 -16.77 -13.62
C LYS A 302 -17.39 -17.45 -12.26
N TYR A 303 -17.58 -16.69 -11.19
CA TYR A 303 -17.67 -17.18 -9.81
C TYR A 303 -18.95 -16.67 -9.12
N PRO A 304 -20.14 -17.19 -9.49
CA PRO A 304 -21.42 -16.73 -8.96
C PRO A 304 -21.53 -16.82 -7.44
N GLU A 305 -20.79 -17.73 -6.80
CA GLU A 305 -20.74 -17.90 -5.34
C GLU A 305 -20.26 -16.63 -4.61
N TYR A 306 -19.40 -15.83 -5.23
CA TYR A 306 -18.84 -14.62 -4.62
C TYR A 306 -19.78 -13.41 -4.66
N THR A 307 -20.88 -13.49 -5.39
CA THR A 307 -21.93 -12.45 -5.37
C THR A 307 -22.51 -12.24 -3.97
N THR A 308 -22.40 -13.24 -3.10
CA THR A 308 -22.79 -13.14 -1.68
C THR A 308 -21.95 -12.17 -0.87
N HIS A 309 -20.76 -11.80 -1.35
CA HIS A 309 -19.87 -10.82 -0.71
C HIS A 309 -20.16 -9.37 -1.13
N ILE A 310 -21.03 -9.14 -2.12
CA ILE A 310 -21.35 -7.80 -2.62
C ILE A 310 -22.22 -7.07 -1.59
N PRO A 311 -21.75 -5.96 -1.01
CA PRO A 311 -22.53 -5.21 -0.03
C PRO A 311 -23.64 -4.39 -0.72
N SER A 312 -24.68 -4.08 0.05
CA SER A 312 -25.75 -3.19 -0.42
C SER A 312 -25.39 -1.73 -0.20
N VAL A 313 -25.45 -0.93 -1.26
CA VAL A 313 -25.29 0.53 -1.23
C VAL A 313 -26.66 1.17 -1.40
N THR A 314 -26.95 2.18 -0.58
CA THR A 314 -28.16 2.99 -0.69
C THR A 314 -27.80 4.45 -0.91
N GLU A 315 -28.70 5.20 -1.52
CA GLU A 315 -28.51 6.64 -1.71
C GLU A 315 -28.33 7.36 -0.36
N GLN A 316 -29.11 6.97 0.66
CA GLN A 316 -28.98 7.52 2.02
C GLN A 316 -27.61 7.27 2.63
N THR A 317 -26.99 6.10 2.38
CA THR A 317 -25.61 5.82 2.81
C THR A 317 -24.65 6.86 2.22
N VAL A 318 -24.76 7.14 0.92
CA VAL A 318 -23.91 8.11 0.22
C VAL A 318 -24.14 9.53 0.74
N ILE A 319 -25.40 9.93 0.95
CA ILE A 319 -25.76 11.24 1.53
C ILE A 319 -25.12 11.42 2.91
N ASN A 320 -25.26 10.43 3.79
CA ASN A 320 -24.69 10.47 5.14
C ASN A 320 -23.15 10.62 5.13
N ILE A 321 -22.48 9.95 4.19
CA ILE A 321 -21.02 10.07 4.01
C ILE A 321 -20.63 11.47 3.54
N LEU A 322 -21.36 12.03 2.58
CA LEU A 322 -21.11 13.39 2.10
C LEU A 322 -21.30 14.42 3.21
N ASP A 323 -22.30 14.23 4.08
CA ASP A 323 -22.52 15.07 5.27
C ASP A 323 -21.41 14.93 6.30
N LYS A 324 -20.95 13.70 6.55
CA LYS A 324 -19.84 13.42 7.48
C LYS A 324 -18.52 14.06 7.01
N ILE A 325 -18.20 13.96 5.72
CA ILE A 325 -16.95 14.52 5.16
C ILE A 325 -17.01 16.04 5.11
N ASN A 326 -18.19 16.60 4.84
CA ASN A 326 -18.45 18.04 4.84
C ASN A 326 -17.44 18.87 4.01
N MET A 327 -17.02 18.34 2.86
CA MET A 327 -16.15 19.04 1.91
C MET A 327 -16.98 19.60 0.76
N ARG A 328 -16.60 20.79 0.27
CA ARG A 328 -17.28 21.44 -0.85
C ARG A 328 -17.08 20.65 -2.16
N VAL A 329 -18.11 19.94 -2.59
CA VAL A 329 -18.17 19.17 -3.85
C VAL A 329 -19.55 19.29 -4.50
N LYS A 330 -19.68 18.89 -5.78
CA LYS A 330 -20.98 18.76 -6.45
C LYS A 330 -21.66 17.47 -5.98
N ARG A 331 -22.33 17.55 -4.83
CA ARG A 331 -22.92 16.41 -4.11
C ARG A 331 -23.76 15.50 -4.99
N GLN A 332 -24.69 16.07 -5.77
CA GLN A 332 -25.56 15.28 -6.65
C GLN A 332 -24.75 14.46 -7.67
N VAL A 333 -23.67 15.02 -8.23
CA VAL A 333 -22.82 14.28 -9.18
C VAL A 333 -22.15 13.07 -8.51
N ILE A 334 -21.79 13.16 -7.23
CA ILE A 334 -21.21 12.02 -6.50
C ILE A 334 -22.27 10.94 -6.23
N ILE A 335 -23.48 11.36 -5.86
CA ILE A 335 -24.62 10.46 -5.64
C ILE A 335 -24.95 9.71 -6.94
N ASP A 336 -25.13 10.45 -8.04
CA ASP A 336 -25.46 9.90 -9.35
C ASP A 336 -24.36 8.96 -9.86
N LEU A 337 -23.09 9.31 -9.62
CA LEU A 337 -21.95 8.44 -9.94
C LEU A 337 -22.06 7.11 -9.21
N VAL A 338 -22.12 7.13 -7.88
CA VAL A 338 -22.09 5.92 -7.06
C VAL A 338 -23.32 5.07 -7.31
N MET A 339 -24.51 5.66 -7.27
CA MET A 339 -25.76 4.93 -7.45
C MET A 339 -25.93 4.43 -8.88
N GLY A 340 -25.53 5.22 -9.88
CA GLY A 340 -25.57 4.81 -11.28
C GLY A 340 -24.62 3.66 -11.59
N ARG A 341 -23.37 3.70 -11.10
CA ARG A 341 -22.40 2.61 -11.29
C ARG A 341 -22.84 1.35 -10.53
N TYR A 342 -23.29 1.51 -9.30
CA TYR A 342 -23.85 0.44 -8.49
C TYR A 342 -25.05 -0.25 -9.15
N GLY A 343 -25.92 0.50 -9.83
CA GLY A 343 -27.06 -0.05 -10.57
C GLY A 343 -26.68 -0.98 -11.73
N PHE A 344 -25.44 -0.92 -12.22
CA PHE A 344 -24.93 -1.83 -13.25
C PHE A 344 -24.19 -3.06 -12.68
N ILE A 345 -24.02 -3.16 -11.36
CA ILE A 345 -23.38 -4.33 -10.74
C ILE A 345 -24.36 -5.51 -10.76
N GLU A 346 -23.97 -6.58 -11.46
CA GLU A 346 -24.77 -7.78 -11.57
C GLU A 346 -24.76 -8.55 -10.24
N ARG A 347 -25.95 -8.97 -9.82
CA ARG A 347 -26.15 -9.85 -8.66
C ARG A 347 -26.98 -11.03 -9.11
N THR A 348 -26.60 -12.23 -8.70
CA THR A 348 -27.50 -13.36 -8.84
C THR A 348 -28.77 -13.05 -8.06
N LYS A 349 -29.92 -13.06 -8.75
CA LYS A 349 -31.21 -13.10 -8.07
C LYS A 349 -31.18 -14.37 -7.23
N LYS A 350 -31.29 -14.25 -5.90
CA LYS A 350 -31.65 -15.41 -5.06
C LYS A 350 -32.94 -15.97 -5.68
N LYS A 351 -32.84 -17.15 -6.29
CA LYS A 351 -34.01 -17.92 -6.71
C LYS A 351 -34.79 -18.36 -5.48
#